data_AF-A0A7X0VBZ7-F1
#
_entry.id   AF-A0A7X0VBZ7-F1
#
_cell.length_a   1.000
_cell.length_b   1.000
_cell.length_c   1.000
_cell.angle_alpha   90.00
_cell.angle_beta   90.00
_cell.angle_gamma   90.00
#
_symmetry.space_group_name_H-M   'P 1'
#
loop_
_entity.id
_entity.type
_entity.pdbx_description
1 polymer ?
#
loop_
_entity_poly.entity_id
_entity_poly.type
_entity_poly.pdbx_seq_one_letter_code
_entity_poly.pdbx_strand_id
1 'polypeptide(L)'
;MPHLRRPRRLAVLTVAASLLVLPLVALAPLTAGAAPAPTAAGVGLADKGGDADPGDDPANNTKADLNLVTGSLPSLQAGQEGWVSLIWSAGTDVCDVEVTTKSKDVVVTYPTNTGDFSSLYINNALAETNTDYTAFKLTAPAAAGSYPVEFEATFTRLKDSATLKKSDNLVHKDVDNCSGSSGKVKQTINLPVTAASGAAVSLQTPSLQLKAGAPSWVALAFKGNAPGLENFRVTVTAPAGFEVVYPGDGTSSGLAQGTKLGVGVTDSTGVRITAVTAAAGTYQLPVKATWTGGSFTGTVTVKVVP
;
A
#
# COMPACT_ATOMS: atom_id res chain seq x y z
N MET A 1 -35.45 60.07 7.20
CA MET A 1 -34.59 59.41 6.19
C MET A 1 -34.60 57.91 6.46
N PRO A 2 -35.31 57.08 5.66
CA PRO A 2 -35.33 55.64 5.84
C PRO A 2 -34.32 54.95 4.89
N HIS A 3 -33.47 54.09 5.47
CA HIS A 3 -32.47 53.30 4.76
C HIS A 3 -33.11 52.14 3.97
N LEU A 4 -32.98 52.16 2.64
CA LEU A 4 -33.26 51.01 1.77
C LEU A 4 -32.17 49.94 1.95
N ARG A 5 -32.54 48.78 2.49
CA ARG A 5 -31.72 47.56 2.44
C ARG A 5 -32.03 46.80 1.14
N ARG A 6 -31.00 46.61 0.29
CA ARG A 6 -31.07 45.75 -0.90
C ARG A 6 -30.96 44.27 -0.50
N PRO A 7 -31.70 43.36 -1.16
CA PRO A 7 -31.59 41.92 -0.92
C PRO A 7 -30.33 41.33 -1.57
N ARG A 8 -29.61 40.49 -0.81
CA ARG A 8 -28.52 39.65 -1.31
C ARG A 8 -29.11 38.51 -2.16
N ARG A 9 -28.63 38.37 -3.40
CA ARG A 9 -28.93 37.21 -4.25
C ARG A 9 -28.04 36.03 -3.81
N LEU A 10 -28.66 34.93 -3.40
CA LEU A 10 -27.98 33.63 -3.27
C LEU A 10 -27.67 33.11 -4.68
N ALA A 11 -26.39 32.81 -4.94
CA ALA A 11 -25.99 32.02 -6.10
C ALA A 11 -26.16 30.53 -5.74
N VAL A 12 -27.01 29.83 -6.49
CA VAL A 12 -27.19 28.38 -6.40
C VAL A 12 -26.05 27.73 -7.16
N LEU A 13 -25.16 27.04 -6.44
CA LEU A 13 -24.07 26.25 -7.00
C LEU A 13 -24.60 24.84 -7.28
N THR A 14 -24.90 24.54 -8.54
CA THR A 14 -25.28 23.19 -8.98
C THR A 14 -24.02 22.35 -9.16
N VAL A 15 -23.75 21.45 -8.21
CA VAL A 15 -22.69 20.43 -8.33
C VAL A 15 -23.23 19.29 -9.19
N ALA A 16 -22.79 19.22 -10.45
CA ALA A 16 -23.06 18.09 -11.31
C ALA A 16 -22.20 16.90 -10.87
N ALA A 17 -22.84 15.91 -10.22
CA ALA A 17 -22.21 14.64 -9.88
C ALA A 17 -22.00 13.81 -11.17
N SER A 18 -20.80 13.86 -11.73
CA SER A 18 -20.37 12.93 -12.78
C SER A 18 -20.14 11.55 -12.16
N LEU A 19 -21.05 10.61 -12.45
CA LEU A 19 -20.83 9.19 -12.19
C LEU A 19 -19.66 8.70 -13.06
N LEU A 20 -18.51 8.46 -12.43
CA LEU A 20 -17.40 7.74 -13.04
C LEU A 20 -17.78 6.25 -13.13
N VAL A 21 -18.14 5.79 -14.33
CA VAL A 21 -18.23 4.36 -14.63
C VAL A 21 -16.81 3.86 -14.88
N LEU A 22 -16.19 3.29 -13.85
CA LEU A 22 -14.89 2.63 -13.99
C LEU A 22 -15.07 1.34 -14.80
N PRO A 23 -14.30 1.11 -15.88
CA PRO A 23 -14.28 -0.18 -16.55
C PRO A 23 -13.73 -1.23 -15.58
N LEU A 24 -14.51 -2.30 -15.39
CA LEU A 24 -14.11 -3.48 -14.64
C LEU A 24 -12.98 -4.18 -15.42
N VAL A 25 -11.73 -3.80 -15.15
CA VAL A 25 -10.57 -4.52 -15.68
C VAL A 25 -10.50 -5.86 -14.97
N ALA A 26 -10.71 -6.95 -15.69
CA ALA A 26 -10.49 -8.30 -15.19
C ALA A 26 -9.01 -8.42 -14.76
N LEU A 27 -8.76 -8.35 -13.46
CA LEU A 27 -7.48 -8.70 -12.86
C LEU A 27 -7.21 -10.16 -13.20
N ALA A 28 -6.25 -10.41 -14.08
CA ALA A 28 -5.67 -11.73 -14.23
C ALA A 28 -5.13 -12.15 -12.85
N PRO A 29 -5.40 -13.37 -12.37
CA PRO A 29 -4.90 -13.83 -11.09
C PRO A 29 -3.36 -13.80 -11.13
N LEU A 30 -2.74 -12.99 -10.28
CA LEU A 30 -1.35 -13.17 -9.94
C LEU A 30 -1.24 -14.54 -9.27
N THR A 31 -0.70 -15.52 -10.01
CA THR A 31 -0.24 -16.76 -9.43
C THR A 31 1.00 -16.43 -8.59
N ALA A 32 0.78 -16.01 -7.35
CA ALA A 32 1.82 -16.08 -6.33
C ALA A 32 2.22 -17.57 -6.24
N GLY A 33 3.39 -17.91 -6.77
CA GLY A 33 3.97 -19.22 -6.55
C GLY A 33 4.18 -19.37 -5.05
N ALA A 34 3.24 -20.05 -4.39
CA ALA A 34 3.36 -20.39 -2.99
C ALA A 34 4.62 -21.24 -2.84
N ALA A 35 5.64 -20.68 -2.17
CA ALA A 35 6.74 -21.49 -1.69
C ALA A 35 6.16 -22.59 -0.78
N PRO A 36 6.66 -23.84 -0.87
CA PRO A 36 6.18 -24.92 -0.02
C PRO A 36 6.30 -24.50 1.45
N ALA A 37 5.17 -24.55 2.16
CA ALA A 37 5.16 -24.29 3.60
C ALA A 37 6.13 -25.26 4.29
N PRO A 38 7.01 -24.79 5.18
CA PRO A 38 7.81 -25.69 5.98
C PRO A 38 6.87 -26.57 6.82
N THR A 39 7.01 -27.88 6.68
CA THR A 39 6.34 -28.87 7.53
C THR A 39 6.72 -28.60 8.99
N ALA A 40 5.78 -28.08 9.77
CA ALA A 40 5.92 -27.97 11.21
C ALA A 40 6.09 -29.38 11.78
N ALA A 41 7.25 -29.64 12.38
CA ALA A 41 7.47 -30.86 13.14
C ALA A 41 6.51 -30.86 14.33
N GLY A 42 5.50 -31.73 14.28
CA GLY A 42 4.50 -31.86 15.33
C GLY A 42 5.14 -32.32 16.63
N VAL A 43 5.28 -31.40 17.58
CA VAL A 43 5.46 -31.72 18.99
C VAL A 43 4.10 -32.22 19.50
N GLY A 44 3.98 -33.53 19.71
CA GLY A 44 2.78 -34.14 20.28
C GLY A 44 2.57 -33.65 21.71
N LEU A 45 1.59 -32.77 21.90
CA LEU A 45 1.09 -32.39 23.22
C LEU A 45 -0.10 -33.30 23.54
N ALA A 46 0.08 -34.13 24.57
CA ALA A 46 -0.94 -35.02 25.07
C ALA A 46 -2.07 -34.20 25.72
N ASP A 47 -3.28 -34.41 25.24
CA ASP A 47 -4.53 -33.86 25.77
C ASP A 47 -4.84 -34.48 27.14
N LYS A 48 -4.68 -33.69 28.21
CA LYS A 48 -5.18 -34.01 29.56
C LYS A 48 -6.36 -33.10 29.83
N GLY A 49 -7.56 -33.67 29.74
CA GLY A 49 -8.85 -32.99 29.92
C GLY A 49 -9.02 -32.27 31.25
N GLY A 50 -8.67 -31.00 31.26
CA GLY A 50 -9.16 -29.96 32.14
C GLY A 50 -9.02 -28.63 31.38
N ASP A 51 -10.01 -27.75 31.49
CA ASP A 51 -10.01 -26.39 30.90
C ASP A 51 -8.94 -25.45 31.50
N ALA A 52 -7.81 -26.01 31.95
CA ALA A 52 -6.64 -25.27 32.35
C ALA A 52 -5.99 -24.75 31.06
N ASP A 53 -6.30 -23.51 30.73
CA ASP A 53 -5.61 -22.76 29.72
C ASP A 53 -4.11 -22.77 30.04
N PRO A 54 -3.23 -23.22 29.13
CA PRO A 54 -1.78 -23.17 29.36
C PRO A 54 -1.28 -21.78 29.75
N GLY A 55 -1.95 -20.71 29.27
CA GLY A 55 -1.63 -19.31 29.61
C GLY A 55 -1.93 -18.92 31.07
N ASP A 56 -2.69 -19.75 31.81
CA ASP A 56 -3.01 -19.51 33.21
C ASP A 56 -1.90 -19.97 34.19
N ASP A 57 -0.79 -20.57 33.72
CA ASP A 57 0.31 -21.06 34.58
C ASP A 57 1.42 -20.00 34.76
N PRO A 58 1.59 -19.42 35.97
CA PRO A 58 2.68 -18.49 36.29
C PRO A 58 4.07 -19.07 36.04
N ALA A 59 4.24 -20.39 36.05
CA ALA A 59 5.52 -21.03 35.77
C ALA A 59 5.95 -20.87 34.31
N ASN A 60 5.01 -20.65 33.38
CA ASN A 60 5.33 -20.45 31.97
C ASN A 60 5.97 -19.08 31.70
N ASN A 61 5.80 -18.07 32.58
CA ASN A 61 6.36 -16.71 32.51
C ASN A 61 7.92 -16.61 32.49
N THR A 62 8.62 -17.72 32.32
CA THR A 62 10.09 -17.85 32.28
C THR A 62 10.64 -18.39 30.96
N LYS A 63 9.77 -18.79 30.01
CA LYS A 63 10.16 -19.24 28.66
C LYS A 63 10.29 -18.05 27.70
N ALA A 64 11.02 -18.21 26.60
CA ALA A 64 11.25 -17.15 25.61
C ALA A 64 9.93 -16.46 25.21
N ASP A 65 9.78 -15.20 25.61
CA ASP A 65 8.46 -14.60 25.80
C ASP A 65 7.81 -14.13 24.52
N LEU A 66 8.60 -13.53 23.62
CA LEU A 66 8.13 -13.07 22.33
C LEU A 66 9.13 -13.52 21.27
N ASN A 67 8.63 -14.22 20.25
CA ASN A 67 9.47 -14.78 19.20
C ASN A 67 9.00 -14.29 17.83
N LEU A 68 9.96 -13.85 17.02
CA LEU A 68 9.69 -13.48 15.63
C LEU A 68 9.63 -14.75 14.79
N VAL A 69 8.45 -15.04 14.23
CA VAL A 69 8.20 -16.20 13.37
C VAL A 69 8.59 -15.89 11.92
N THR A 70 8.44 -14.64 11.48
CA THR A 70 8.84 -14.24 10.12
C THR A 70 10.36 -14.34 9.93
N GLY A 71 10.80 -15.29 9.10
CA GLY A 71 12.23 -15.50 8.82
C GLY A 71 12.80 -14.70 7.64
N SER A 72 11.95 -14.10 6.79
CA SER A 72 12.39 -13.37 5.60
C SER A 72 11.40 -12.28 5.20
N LEU A 73 11.92 -11.17 4.66
CA LEU A 73 11.12 -10.11 4.05
C LEU A 73 10.83 -10.40 2.57
N PRO A 74 9.70 -9.93 2.02
CA PRO A 74 9.46 -9.98 0.58
C PRO A 74 10.52 -9.15 -0.16
N SER A 75 10.86 -9.59 -1.37
CA SER A 75 11.74 -8.81 -2.23
C SER A 75 11.03 -7.56 -2.76
N LEU A 76 11.71 -6.42 -2.72
CA LEU A 76 11.25 -5.17 -3.32
C LEU A 76 12.10 -4.82 -4.54
N GLN A 77 11.55 -4.00 -5.44
CA GLN A 77 12.33 -3.34 -6.49
C GLN A 77 13.03 -2.10 -5.91
N ALA A 78 14.14 -1.70 -6.53
CA ALA A 78 14.83 -0.47 -6.17
C ALA A 78 13.87 0.73 -6.14
N GLY A 79 13.80 1.42 -5.00
CA GLY A 79 12.90 2.56 -4.77
C GLY A 79 11.41 2.23 -4.63
N GLN A 80 11.04 0.95 -4.56
CA GLN A 80 9.67 0.52 -4.31
C GLN A 80 9.29 0.72 -2.85
N GLU A 81 8.03 1.09 -2.64
CA GLU A 81 7.39 1.15 -1.34
C GLU A 81 6.43 -0.03 -1.17
N GLY A 82 6.38 -0.62 0.01
CA GLY A 82 5.47 -1.74 0.29
C GLY A 82 5.21 -1.93 1.78
N TRP A 83 3.99 -2.36 2.11
CA TRP A 83 3.66 -2.83 3.45
C TRP A 83 4.15 -4.27 3.63
N VAL A 84 4.79 -4.53 4.76
CA VAL A 84 5.22 -5.86 5.19
C VAL A 84 4.65 -6.16 6.57
N SER A 85 4.39 -7.44 6.84
CA SER A 85 3.95 -7.92 8.14
C SER A 85 4.98 -8.83 8.78
N LEU A 86 5.21 -8.66 10.08
CA LEU A 86 6.04 -9.54 10.90
C LEU A 86 5.14 -10.34 11.83
N ILE A 87 5.17 -11.66 11.73
CA ILE A 87 4.40 -12.57 12.57
C ILE A 87 5.18 -12.84 13.84
N TRP A 88 4.54 -12.64 14.97
CA TRP A 88 5.08 -12.89 16.30
C TRP A 88 4.30 -14.02 16.96
N SER A 89 4.99 -14.82 17.77
CA SER A 89 4.38 -15.79 18.68
C SER A 89 4.83 -15.49 20.10
N ALA A 90 3.94 -15.62 21.08
CA ALA A 90 4.32 -15.47 22.48
C ALA A 90 4.57 -16.84 23.14
N GLY A 91 5.64 -16.94 23.93
CA GLY A 91 5.90 -18.09 24.81
C GLY A 91 5.32 -17.91 26.21
N THR A 92 4.79 -16.72 26.52
CA THR A 92 4.10 -16.35 27.75
C THR A 92 3.05 -15.28 27.43
N ASP A 93 2.14 -14.98 28.33
CA ASP A 93 1.22 -13.86 28.17
C ASP A 93 1.98 -12.52 28.25
N VAL A 94 1.89 -11.71 27.20
CA VAL A 94 2.54 -10.40 27.10
C VAL A 94 1.55 -9.32 26.67
N CYS A 95 1.87 -8.08 27.02
CA CYS A 95 1.13 -6.89 26.62
C CYS A 95 2.06 -5.69 26.44
N ASP A 96 1.51 -4.53 26.06
CA ASP A 96 2.28 -3.36 25.63
C ASP A 96 3.33 -3.69 24.56
N VAL A 97 2.96 -4.57 23.62
CA VAL A 97 3.86 -4.97 22.55
C VAL A 97 4.02 -3.82 21.55
N GLU A 98 5.23 -3.28 21.50
CA GLU A 98 5.64 -2.23 20.58
C GLU A 98 6.86 -2.70 19.79
N VAL A 99 6.84 -2.50 18.47
CA VAL A 99 7.95 -2.87 17.60
C VAL A 99 8.46 -1.64 16.86
N THR A 100 9.72 -1.30 17.11
CA THR A 100 10.45 -0.25 16.40
C THR A 100 11.44 -0.86 15.42
N THR A 101 11.89 -0.05 14.47
CA THR A 101 12.81 -0.48 13.42
C THR A 101 14.00 0.45 13.29
N LYS A 102 15.14 -0.13 12.92
CA LYS A 102 16.38 0.60 12.62
C LYS A 102 16.97 0.06 11.32
N SER A 103 17.20 0.95 10.37
CA SER A 103 17.99 0.66 9.18
C SER A 103 18.72 1.93 8.75
N LYS A 104 19.90 1.75 8.15
CA LYS A 104 20.69 2.85 7.61
C LYS A 104 20.17 3.29 6.24
N ASP A 105 19.74 2.33 5.43
CA ASP A 105 19.47 2.54 4.01
C ASP A 105 17.97 2.41 3.69
N VAL A 106 17.22 1.60 4.45
CA VAL A 106 15.78 1.41 4.26
C VAL A 106 15.01 2.46 5.08
N VAL A 107 14.14 3.24 4.43
CA VAL A 107 13.22 4.12 5.16
C VAL A 107 12.05 3.30 5.65
N VAL A 108 11.73 3.42 6.94
CA VAL A 108 10.60 2.73 7.56
C VAL A 108 9.60 3.75 8.06
N THR A 109 8.33 3.49 7.79
CA THR A 109 7.21 4.24 8.34
C THR A 109 6.20 3.28 8.96
N TYR A 110 5.48 3.77 9.96
CA TYR A 110 4.55 2.97 10.75
C TYR A 110 3.09 3.32 10.42
N PRO A 111 2.13 2.48 10.84
CA PRO A 111 0.71 2.84 10.78
C PRO A 111 0.46 4.20 11.45
N THR A 112 -0.42 5.01 10.83
CA THR A 112 -0.68 6.39 11.29
C THR A 112 -1.23 6.45 12.72
N ASN A 113 -1.90 5.38 13.18
CA ASN A 113 -2.49 5.29 14.51
C ASN A 113 -1.48 5.02 15.63
N THR A 114 -0.26 4.56 15.32
CA THR A 114 0.77 4.21 16.32
C THR A 114 1.96 5.18 16.33
N GLY A 115 2.16 5.97 15.27
CA GLY A 115 3.20 7.02 15.25
C GLY A 115 4.60 6.47 14.90
N ASP A 116 5.42 6.17 15.90
CA ASP A 116 6.85 5.81 15.76
C ASP A 116 7.17 4.34 16.07
N PHE A 117 6.15 3.51 16.27
CA PHE A 117 6.24 2.05 16.42
C PHE A 117 5.08 1.36 15.71
N SER A 118 5.11 0.03 15.60
CA SER A 118 3.93 -0.79 15.28
C SER A 118 3.55 -1.64 16.49
N SER A 119 2.28 -1.66 16.85
CA SER A 119 1.70 -2.67 17.76
C SER A 119 1.27 -3.91 16.97
N LEU A 120 0.80 -4.95 17.68
CA LEU A 120 0.11 -6.07 17.02
C LEU A 120 -1.25 -5.61 16.47
N TYR A 121 -1.78 -6.38 15.53
CA TYR A 121 -2.94 -5.99 14.72
C TYR A 121 -4.25 -6.02 15.51
N ILE A 122 -4.46 -7.06 16.32
CA ILE A 122 -5.72 -7.23 17.05
C ILE A 122 -5.71 -6.37 18.33
N ASN A 123 -4.61 -6.40 19.07
CA ASN A 123 -4.43 -5.70 20.34
C ASN A 123 -2.93 -5.44 20.61
N ASN A 124 -2.55 -4.71 21.64
CA ASN A 124 -1.14 -4.62 22.08
C ASN A 124 -0.72 -5.82 22.96
N ALA A 125 -1.57 -6.84 23.10
CA ALA A 125 -1.35 -8.02 23.93
C ALA A 125 -1.41 -9.32 23.12
N LEU A 126 -0.62 -10.31 23.55
CA LEU A 126 -0.53 -11.62 22.92
C LEU A 126 -0.46 -12.69 24.00
N ALA A 127 -1.44 -13.59 23.98
CA ALA A 127 -1.47 -14.74 24.88
C ALA A 127 -0.41 -15.79 24.49
N GLU A 128 0.00 -16.62 25.45
CA GLU A 128 0.90 -17.75 25.23
C GLU A 128 0.41 -18.63 24.06
N THR A 129 1.33 -19.09 23.22
CA THR A 129 1.10 -19.90 22.01
C THR A 129 0.32 -19.22 20.88
N ASN A 130 -0.28 -18.06 21.10
CA ASN A 130 -0.97 -17.33 20.04
C ASN A 130 0.02 -16.60 19.14
N THR A 131 -0.46 -16.28 17.93
CA THR A 131 0.27 -15.47 16.95
C THR A 131 -0.53 -14.25 16.54
N ASP A 132 0.15 -13.13 16.38
CA ASP A 132 -0.39 -11.93 15.76
C ASP A 132 0.72 -11.27 14.92
N TYR A 133 0.45 -10.16 14.24
CA TYR A 133 1.43 -9.49 13.40
C TYR A 133 1.53 -8.00 13.67
N THR A 134 2.74 -7.48 13.47
CA THR A 134 3.01 -6.04 13.34
C THR A 134 3.18 -5.67 11.87
N ALA A 135 2.94 -4.41 11.50
CA ALA A 135 2.97 -3.94 10.12
C ALA A 135 3.87 -2.72 9.93
N PHE A 136 4.63 -2.71 8.84
CA PHE A 136 5.57 -1.63 8.52
C PHE A 136 5.49 -1.29 7.04
N LYS A 137 5.58 -0.01 6.70
CA LYS A 137 5.77 0.39 5.31
C LYS A 137 7.26 0.67 5.09
N LEU A 138 7.87 -0.15 4.25
CA LEU A 138 9.27 -0.05 3.87
C LEU A 138 9.38 0.68 2.53
N THR A 139 10.36 1.58 2.43
CA THR A 139 10.83 2.14 1.15
C THR A 139 12.21 1.60 0.86
N ALA A 140 12.32 0.80 -0.19
CA ALA A 140 13.58 0.23 -0.63
C ALA A 140 14.55 1.31 -1.14
N PRO A 141 15.86 1.16 -0.89
CA PRO A 141 16.90 1.97 -1.52
C PRO A 141 16.83 1.96 -3.05
N ALA A 142 17.42 2.97 -3.69
CA ALA A 142 17.51 3.04 -5.15
C ALA A 142 18.54 2.08 -5.77
N ALA A 143 19.41 1.49 -4.96
CA ALA A 143 20.38 0.49 -5.39
C ALA A 143 19.86 -0.93 -5.09
N ALA A 144 20.19 -1.88 -5.95
CA ALA A 144 19.93 -3.30 -5.69
C ALA A 144 20.90 -3.85 -4.65
N GLY A 145 20.46 -4.81 -3.85
CA GLY A 145 21.28 -5.40 -2.81
C GLY A 145 20.48 -6.12 -1.74
N SER A 146 21.16 -6.46 -0.64
CA SER A 146 20.57 -7.04 0.55
C SER A 146 20.80 -6.05 1.69
N TYR A 147 19.72 -5.53 2.28
CA TYR A 147 19.79 -4.45 3.25
C TYR A 147 19.33 -4.92 4.64
N PRO A 148 20.17 -4.83 5.68
CA PRO A 148 19.76 -5.24 7.02
C PRO A 148 18.72 -4.27 7.59
N VAL A 149 17.65 -4.82 8.15
CA VAL A 149 16.63 -4.10 8.92
C VAL A 149 16.54 -4.76 10.29
N GLU A 150 16.91 -4.02 11.33
CA GLU A 150 16.76 -4.44 12.73
C GLU A 150 15.33 -4.11 13.18
N PHE A 151 14.64 -5.11 13.72
CA PHE A 151 13.34 -5.02 14.38
C PHE A 151 13.56 -5.24 15.87
N GLU A 152 13.06 -4.31 16.68
CA GLU A 152 13.20 -4.31 18.12
C GLU A 152 11.81 -4.27 18.75
N ALA A 153 11.40 -5.39 19.35
CA ALA A 153 10.16 -5.50 20.08
C ALA A 153 10.42 -5.26 21.57
N THR A 154 9.61 -4.40 22.20
CA THR A 154 9.48 -4.24 23.64
C THR A 154 8.10 -4.72 24.07
N PHE A 155 8.01 -5.25 25.28
CA PHE A 155 6.77 -5.76 25.84
C PHE A 155 6.83 -5.79 27.36
N THR A 156 5.68 -5.94 27.99
CA THR A 156 5.51 -6.17 29.43
C THR A 156 4.86 -7.53 29.62
N ARG A 157 5.44 -8.39 30.46
CA ARG A 157 4.78 -9.65 30.84
C ARG A 157 3.54 -9.34 31.66
N LEU A 158 2.49 -10.13 31.50
CA LEU A 158 1.38 -10.06 32.43
C LEU A 158 1.78 -10.70 33.76
N LYS A 159 1.34 -10.09 34.87
CA LYS A 159 1.59 -10.63 36.21
C LYS A 159 0.71 -11.86 36.43
N ASP A 160 1.19 -12.82 37.20
CA ASP A 160 0.61 -14.14 37.53
C ASP A 160 -0.90 -14.21 37.86
N SER A 161 -1.59 -13.09 38.07
CA SER A 161 -3.03 -13.02 38.33
C SER A 161 -3.88 -12.44 37.19
N ALA A 162 -3.26 -11.94 36.12
CA ALA A 162 -3.92 -11.32 34.97
C ALA A 162 -3.66 -12.18 33.73
N THR A 163 -4.39 -13.28 33.61
CA THR A 163 -4.17 -14.24 32.52
C THR A 163 -5.04 -13.88 31.31
N LEU A 164 -4.49 -14.06 30.12
CA LEU A 164 -5.21 -14.02 28.85
C LEU A 164 -5.64 -15.44 28.54
N LYS A 165 -6.94 -15.67 28.58
CA LYS A 165 -7.48 -16.94 28.13
C LYS A 165 -7.44 -16.97 26.62
N LYS A 166 -7.15 -18.11 26.02
CA LYS A 166 -7.30 -18.38 24.60
C LYS A 166 -8.71 -18.08 24.09
N SER A 167 -9.72 -18.23 24.95
CA SER A 167 -11.11 -17.86 24.66
C SER A 167 -11.39 -16.36 24.74
N ASP A 168 -10.45 -15.56 25.26
CA ASP A 168 -10.64 -14.12 25.34
C ASP A 168 -10.70 -13.55 23.94
N ASN A 169 -11.75 -12.77 23.70
CA ASN A 169 -11.82 -11.99 22.49
C ASN A 169 -10.91 -10.76 22.66
N LEU A 170 -9.65 -10.90 22.28
CA LEU A 170 -8.66 -9.82 22.35
C LEU A 170 -9.02 -8.61 21.48
N VAL A 171 -10.01 -8.70 20.59
CA VAL A 171 -10.59 -7.55 19.87
C VAL A 171 -11.41 -6.65 20.81
N HIS A 172 -11.92 -7.17 21.92
CA HIS A 172 -12.82 -6.46 22.85
C HIS A 172 -12.32 -6.43 24.29
N LYS A 173 -11.38 -7.30 24.66
CA LYS A 173 -10.75 -7.30 25.98
C LYS A 173 -9.60 -6.31 25.97
N ASP A 174 -9.81 -5.14 26.55
CA ASP A 174 -8.72 -4.21 26.85
C ASP A 174 -7.84 -4.82 27.95
N VAL A 175 -6.53 -4.83 27.71
CA VAL A 175 -5.52 -5.29 28.68
C VAL A 175 -4.82 -4.03 29.18
N ASP A 176 -5.35 -3.44 30.24
CA ASP A 176 -4.98 -2.10 30.74
C ASP A 176 -4.05 -2.11 31.97
N ASN A 177 -3.73 -3.30 32.51
CA ASN A 177 -2.95 -3.48 33.73
C ASN A 177 -1.68 -4.30 33.50
N CYS A 178 -0.91 -3.93 32.47
CA CYS A 178 0.41 -4.47 32.19
C CYS A 178 1.41 -4.10 33.30
N SER A 179 1.55 -4.98 34.30
CA SER A 179 2.33 -4.67 35.51
C SER A 179 3.43 -5.69 35.83
N GLY A 180 3.75 -6.61 34.91
CA GLY A 180 4.86 -7.54 35.09
C GLY A 180 6.21 -6.94 34.70
N SER A 181 7.21 -7.79 34.53
CA SER A 181 8.54 -7.35 34.10
C SER A 181 8.56 -7.07 32.59
N SER A 182 9.24 -5.99 32.20
CA SER A 182 9.45 -5.69 30.79
C SER A 182 10.46 -6.63 30.15
N GLY A 183 10.31 -6.83 28.86
CA GLY A 183 11.22 -7.63 28.03
C GLY A 183 11.51 -6.95 26.71
N LYS A 184 12.52 -7.48 26.02
CA LYS A 184 12.99 -6.93 24.76
C LYS A 184 13.58 -8.01 23.87
N VAL A 185 13.23 -7.98 22.59
CA VAL A 185 13.75 -8.90 21.57
C VAL A 185 14.20 -8.10 20.36
N LYS A 186 15.39 -8.45 19.84
CA LYS A 186 15.95 -7.85 18.63
C LYS A 186 16.15 -8.92 17.58
N GLN A 187 15.78 -8.61 16.35
CA GLN A 187 16.03 -9.48 15.21
C GLN A 187 16.40 -8.66 13.98
N THR A 188 17.36 -9.13 13.21
CA THR A 188 17.75 -8.49 11.95
C THR A 188 17.33 -9.36 10.79
N ILE A 189 16.48 -8.83 9.91
CA ILE A 189 16.10 -9.50 8.66
C ILE A 189 16.62 -8.68 7.49
N ASN A 190 17.22 -9.35 6.52
CA ASN A 190 17.64 -8.71 5.29
C ASN A 190 16.46 -8.47 4.35
N LEU A 191 16.30 -7.23 3.91
CA LEU A 191 15.40 -6.86 2.81
C LEU A 191 16.11 -7.10 1.47
N PRO A 192 15.63 -8.05 0.64
CA PRO A 192 16.15 -8.21 -0.71
C PRO A 192 15.61 -7.10 -1.61
N VAL A 193 16.51 -6.41 -2.31
CA VAL A 193 16.18 -5.36 -3.26
C VAL A 193 16.75 -5.71 -4.63
N THR A 194 15.84 -5.86 -5.59
CA THR A 194 16.16 -6.16 -6.98
C THR A 194 16.32 -4.88 -7.80
N ALA A 195 17.22 -4.90 -8.77
CA ALA A 195 17.36 -3.78 -9.69
C ALA A 195 16.07 -3.61 -10.52
N ALA A 196 15.65 -2.37 -10.71
CA ALA A 196 14.65 -2.05 -11.73
C ALA A 196 15.19 -2.49 -13.11
N SER A 197 14.34 -3.15 -13.91
CA SER A 197 14.70 -3.60 -15.26
C SER A 197 13.62 -3.18 -16.26
N GLY A 198 14.03 -2.99 -17.52
CA GLY A 198 13.14 -2.56 -18.60
C GLY A 198 12.87 -1.06 -18.61
N ALA A 199 11.77 -0.67 -19.28
CA ALA A 199 11.37 0.72 -19.39
C ALA A 199 10.91 1.27 -18.04
N ALA A 200 11.41 2.45 -17.67
CA ALA A 200 11.10 3.13 -16.40
C ALA A 200 9.59 3.38 -16.20
N VAL A 201 8.84 3.51 -17.29
CA VAL A 201 7.40 3.72 -17.31
C VAL A 201 6.79 2.78 -18.34
N SER A 202 5.59 2.28 -18.05
CA SER A 202 4.78 1.53 -19.00
C SER A 202 3.37 2.10 -19.08
N LEU A 203 2.88 2.29 -20.30
CA LEU A 203 1.50 2.71 -20.58
C LEU A 203 0.56 1.53 -20.40
N GLN A 204 -0.42 1.65 -19.51
CA GLN A 204 -1.38 0.61 -19.13
C GLN A 204 -2.73 0.75 -19.87
N THR A 205 -2.95 1.84 -20.59
CA THR A 205 -4.15 2.05 -21.42
C THR A 205 -3.83 1.74 -22.89
N PRO A 206 -4.00 0.50 -23.38
CA PRO A 206 -3.64 0.15 -24.76
C PRO A 206 -4.63 0.68 -25.80
N SER A 207 -5.90 0.87 -25.41
CA SER A 207 -6.93 1.32 -26.33
C SER A 207 -8.02 2.16 -25.68
N LEU A 208 -8.71 2.95 -26.50
CA LEU A 208 -9.84 3.82 -26.14
C LEU A 208 -10.93 3.73 -27.20
N GLN A 209 -12.17 4.00 -26.80
CA GLN A 209 -13.28 4.18 -27.73
C GLN A 209 -13.87 5.58 -27.57
N LEU A 210 -14.05 6.30 -28.68
CA LEU A 210 -14.59 7.66 -28.72
C LEU A 210 -15.77 7.71 -29.67
N LYS A 211 -16.76 8.54 -29.34
CA LYS A 211 -17.86 8.86 -30.26
C LYS A 211 -17.50 10.06 -31.12
N ALA A 212 -17.76 9.99 -32.42
CA ALA A 212 -17.52 11.08 -33.35
C ALA A 212 -18.24 12.37 -32.91
N GLY A 213 -17.53 13.50 -32.93
CA GLY A 213 -18.03 14.81 -32.52
C GLY A 213 -18.28 15.00 -31.03
N ALA A 214 -18.18 13.96 -30.20
CA ALA A 214 -18.48 14.05 -28.77
C ALA A 214 -17.19 14.15 -27.93
N PRO A 215 -16.99 15.23 -27.15
CA PRO A 215 -15.84 15.34 -26.27
C PRO A 215 -15.91 14.29 -25.15
N SER A 216 -14.80 13.60 -24.89
CA SER A 216 -14.71 12.60 -23.83
C SER A 216 -13.48 12.83 -22.96
N TRP A 217 -13.66 12.85 -21.64
CA TRP A 217 -12.54 12.77 -20.69
C TRP A 217 -12.11 11.31 -20.56
N VAL A 218 -10.86 11.03 -20.88
CA VAL A 218 -10.26 9.69 -20.77
C VAL A 218 -9.14 9.70 -19.75
N ALA A 219 -8.97 8.56 -19.07
CA ALA A 219 -7.85 8.31 -18.19
C ALA A 219 -6.78 7.48 -18.92
N LEU A 220 -5.56 8.02 -19.01
CA LEU A 220 -4.39 7.27 -19.48
C LEU A 220 -3.62 6.79 -18.25
N ALA A 221 -3.60 5.48 -18.03
CA ALA A 221 -2.94 4.86 -16.89
C ALA A 221 -1.48 4.54 -17.22
N PHE A 222 -0.58 4.79 -16.26
CA PHE A 222 0.84 4.52 -16.35
C PHE A 222 1.29 3.77 -15.09
N LYS A 223 2.17 2.79 -15.27
CA LYS A 223 2.85 2.10 -14.17
C LYS A 223 4.32 2.50 -14.13
N GLY A 224 4.79 2.92 -12.96
CA GLY A 224 6.20 3.19 -12.69
C GLY A 224 6.95 1.89 -12.44
N ASN A 225 8.09 1.71 -13.10
CA ASN A 225 8.93 0.51 -12.99
C ASN A 225 10.33 0.82 -12.48
N ALA A 226 10.68 2.10 -12.33
CA ALA A 226 11.98 2.56 -11.84
C ALA A 226 11.80 3.79 -10.94
N PRO A 227 12.72 4.04 -10.00
CA PRO A 227 12.64 5.20 -9.11
C PRO A 227 12.88 6.53 -9.84
N GLY A 228 12.59 7.64 -9.16
CA GLY A 228 12.92 9.00 -9.64
C GLY A 228 11.93 9.59 -10.66
N LEU A 229 10.72 9.05 -10.76
CA LEU A 229 9.69 9.54 -11.68
C LEU A 229 8.94 10.76 -11.11
N GLU A 230 9.71 11.80 -10.80
CA GLU A 230 9.24 13.06 -10.21
C GLU A 230 8.85 14.08 -11.29
N ASN A 231 7.90 14.96 -10.97
CA ASN A 231 7.36 15.95 -11.91
C ASN A 231 6.77 15.32 -13.18
N PHE A 232 6.06 14.19 -13.01
CA PHE A 232 5.45 13.46 -14.11
C PHE A 232 4.40 14.30 -14.84
N ARG A 233 4.52 14.41 -16.15
CA ARG A 233 3.61 15.12 -17.05
C ARG A 233 3.34 14.32 -18.30
N VAL A 234 2.14 14.45 -18.84
CA VAL A 234 1.73 13.74 -20.05
C VAL A 234 1.22 14.73 -21.08
N THR A 235 1.69 14.54 -22.31
CA THR A 235 1.15 15.17 -23.51
C THR A 235 0.74 14.10 -24.52
N VAL A 236 -0.20 14.48 -25.38
CA VAL A 236 -0.80 13.66 -26.42
C VAL A 236 -0.74 14.47 -27.71
N THR A 237 -0.22 13.86 -28.77
CA THR A 237 -0.20 14.48 -30.10
C THR A 237 -1.48 14.08 -30.83
N ALA A 238 -2.36 15.04 -31.07
CA ALA A 238 -3.62 14.80 -31.77
C ALA A 238 -3.37 14.37 -33.23
N PRO A 239 -3.92 13.23 -33.69
CA PRO A 239 -3.97 12.90 -35.11
C PRO A 239 -4.87 13.90 -35.86
N ALA A 240 -4.77 13.92 -37.19
CA ALA A 240 -5.65 14.75 -38.00
C ALA A 240 -7.12 14.48 -37.70
N GLY A 241 -7.90 15.54 -37.49
CA GLY A 241 -9.32 15.48 -37.16
C GLY A 241 -9.66 15.26 -35.68
N PHE A 242 -8.66 15.25 -34.80
CA PHE A 242 -8.83 15.20 -33.35
C PHE A 242 -8.47 16.54 -32.69
N GLU A 243 -9.13 16.83 -31.58
CA GLU A 243 -8.78 17.90 -30.64
C GLU A 243 -8.41 17.27 -29.30
N VAL A 244 -7.38 17.80 -28.65
CA VAL A 244 -6.90 17.37 -27.32
C VAL A 244 -6.84 18.58 -26.41
N VAL A 245 -7.44 18.46 -25.23
CA VAL A 245 -7.43 19.49 -24.18
C VAL A 245 -7.06 18.86 -22.84
N TYR A 246 -6.29 19.57 -22.02
CA TYR A 246 -5.86 19.12 -20.69
C TYR A 246 -6.66 19.82 -19.58
N PRO A 247 -6.68 19.27 -18.35
CA PRO A 247 -7.34 19.91 -17.23
C PRO A 247 -6.86 21.36 -17.03
N GLY A 248 -7.81 22.27 -16.79
CA GLY A 248 -7.52 23.70 -16.62
C GLY A 248 -6.99 24.40 -17.87
N ASP A 249 -7.26 23.87 -19.07
CA ASP A 249 -6.77 24.37 -20.36
C ASP A 249 -5.24 24.50 -20.42
N GLY A 250 -4.53 23.64 -19.68
CA GLY A 250 -3.08 23.57 -19.65
C GLY A 250 -2.46 22.99 -20.92
N THR A 251 -1.13 22.91 -20.96
CA THR A 251 -0.36 22.33 -22.09
C THR A 251 0.01 20.86 -21.89
N SER A 252 -0.26 20.31 -20.71
CA SER A 252 -0.03 18.92 -20.33
C SER A 252 -0.93 18.57 -19.15
N SER A 253 -1.03 17.29 -18.82
CA SER A 253 -1.74 16.81 -17.63
C SER A 253 -0.79 16.12 -16.65
N GLY A 254 -1.07 16.27 -15.36
CA GLY A 254 -0.36 15.58 -14.27
C GLY A 254 -0.98 14.24 -13.95
N LEU A 255 -0.42 13.53 -12.96
CA LEU A 255 -1.03 12.32 -12.41
C LEU A 255 -2.17 12.68 -11.44
N ALA A 256 -3.10 11.75 -11.22
CA ALA A 256 -4.25 11.98 -10.37
C ALA A 256 -3.88 12.02 -8.87
N GLN A 257 -2.87 11.26 -8.43
CA GLN A 257 -2.44 11.20 -7.03
C GLN A 257 -1.23 12.08 -6.72
N GLY A 258 -0.84 12.97 -7.64
CA GLY A 258 0.22 13.96 -7.41
C GLY A 258 1.17 14.13 -8.60
N THR A 259 2.44 14.39 -8.30
CA THR A 259 3.48 14.65 -9.32
C THR A 259 4.53 13.55 -9.42
N LYS A 260 4.44 12.51 -8.58
CA LYS A 260 5.37 11.39 -8.50
C LYS A 260 4.68 10.09 -8.92
N LEU A 261 5.33 9.30 -9.78
CA LEU A 261 4.92 7.92 -10.04
C LEU A 261 5.81 6.94 -9.26
N GLY A 262 5.28 6.32 -8.22
CA GLY A 262 6.03 5.35 -7.42
C GLY A 262 6.39 4.07 -8.20
N VAL A 263 7.45 3.38 -7.79
CA VAL A 263 7.82 2.08 -8.37
C VAL A 263 6.76 1.03 -8.02
N GLY A 264 6.30 0.28 -9.00
CA GLY A 264 5.20 -0.68 -8.87
C GLY A 264 3.81 -0.05 -8.81
N VAL A 265 3.70 1.27 -8.68
CA VAL A 265 2.43 2.00 -8.57
C VAL A 265 1.88 2.30 -9.96
N THR A 266 0.56 2.15 -10.10
CA THR A 266 -0.19 2.62 -11.26
C THR A 266 -0.95 3.87 -10.88
N ASP A 267 -0.82 4.92 -11.68
CA ASP A 267 -1.62 6.14 -11.57
C ASP A 267 -2.09 6.55 -12.97
N SER A 268 -3.01 7.50 -13.06
CA SER A 268 -3.63 7.94 -14.30
C SER A 268 -3.54 9.44 -14.48
N THR A 269 -3.63 9.88 -15.73
CA THR A 269 -3.75 11.27 -16.12
C THR A 269 -5.03 11.48 -16.91
N GLY A 270 -5.72 12.59 -16.69
CA GLY A 270 -6.94 12.95 -17.42
C GLY A 270 -6.62 13.77 -18.66
N VAL A 271 -7.20 13.40 -19.81
CA VAL A 271 -7.13 14.15 -21.07
C VAL A 271 -8.52 14.19 -21.71
N ARG A 272 -8.95 15.35 -22.21
CA ARG A 272 -10.18 15.47 -23.00
C ARG A 272 -9.84 15.31 -24.47
N ILE A 273 -10.50 14.38 -25.14
CA ILE A 273 -10.30 14.10 -26.56
C ILE A 273 -11.63 14.21 -27.29
N THR A 274 -11.62 14.89 -28.43
CA THR A 274 -12.78 15.01 -29.33
C THR A 274 -12.37 14.60 -30.74
N ALA A 275 -13.10 13.66 -31.35
CA ALA A 275 -12.96 13.31 -32.76
C ALA A 275 -13.81 14.27 -33.62
N VAL A 276 -13.31 15.48 -33.87
CA VAL A 276 -14.08 16.59 -34.46
C VAL A 276 -14.46 16.30 -35.93
N THR A 277 -13.47 15.93 -36.74
CA THR A 277 -13.66 15.62 -38.17
C THR A 277 -13.10 14.25 -38.56
N ALA A 278 -12.62 13.48 -37.57
CA ALA A 278 -12.18 12.11 -37.79
C ALA A 278 -13.38 11.20 -38.10
N ALA A 279 -13.28 10.43 -39.19
CA ALA A 279 -14.28 9.44 -39.55
C ALA A 279 -14.29 8.27 -38.53
N ALA A 280 -15.34 7.45 -38.57
CA ALA A 280 -15.35 6.20 -37.82
C ALA A 280 -14.20 5.29 -38.31
N GLY A 281 -13.47 4.68 -37.38
CA GLY A 281 -12.27 3.90 -37.71
C GLY A 281 -11.33 3.71 -36.52
N THR A 282 -10.13 3.21 -36.81
CA THR A 282 -9.07 3.00 -35.80
C THR A 282 -7.89 3.92 -36.08
N TYR A 283 -7.46 4.63 -35.06
CA TYR A 283 -6.40 5.63 -35.10
C TYR A 283 -5.33 5.30 -34.06
N GLN A 284 -4.12 5.79 -34.32
CA GLN A 284 -3.02 5.74 -33.37
C GLN A 284 -2.85 7.12 -32.75
N LEU A 285 -2.88 7.18 -31.43
CA LEU A 285 -2.76 8.40 -30.64
C LEU A 285 -1.40 8.40 -29.93
N PRO A 286 -0.38 9.11 -30.45
CA PRO A 286 0.92 9.18 -29.80
C PRO A 286 0.83 9.85 -28.43
N VAL A 287 1.43 9.23 -27.43
CA VAL A 287 1.46 9.71 -26.04
C VAL A 287 2.91 9.88 -25.61
N LYS A 288 3.24 11.03 -25.02
CA LYS A 288 4.54 11.31 -24.44
C LYS A 288 4.38 11.60 -22.94
N ALA A 289 5.08 10.82 -22.12
CA ALA A 289 5.25 11.11 -20.71
C ALA A 289 6.65 11.66 -20.46
N THR A 290 6.76 12.66 -19.60
CA THR A 290 8.04 13.28 -19.20
C THR A 290 8.11 13.37 -17.69
N TRP A 291 9.30 13.22 -17.14
CA TRP A 291 9.60 13.41 -15.73
C TRP A 291 11.01 13.99 -15.60
N THR A 292 11.44 14.23 -14.37
CA THR A 292 12.77 14.76 -14.09
C THR A 292 13.84 13.76 -14.54
N GLY A 293 14.62 14.11 -15.56
CA GLY A 293 15.71 13.26 -16.07
C GLY A 293 15.31 12.18 -17.09
N GLY A 294 14.05 12.14 -17.55
CA GLY A 294 13.64 11.13 -18.53
C GLY A 294 12.33 11.40 -19.26
N SER A 295 12.05 10.55 -20.24
CA SER A 295 10.79 10.56 -20.98
C SER A 295 10.45 9.16 -21.53
N PHE A 296 9.18 8.96 -21.79
CA PHE A 296 8.61 7.76 -22.42
C PHE A 296 7.71 8.20 -23.58
N THR A 297 7.78 7.47 -24.69
CA THR A 297 6.86 7.62 -25.81
C THR A 297 6.13 6.29 -26.00
N GLY A 298 4.81 6.37 -26.13
CA GLY A 298 3.94 5.24 -26.41
C GLY A 298 2.84 5.63 -27.38
N THR A 299 1.90 4.72 -27.59
CA THR A 299 0.76 4.96 -28.47
C THR A 299 -0.46 4.26 -27.91
N VAL A 300 -1.61 4.93 -27.98
CA VAL A 300 -2.92 4.38 -27.63
C VAL A 300 -3.69 4.13 -28.91
N THR A 301 -4.30 2.96 -29.05
CA THR A 301 -5.20 2.69 -30.18
C THR A 301 -6.58 3.26 -29.90
N VAL A 302 -7.05 4.20 -30.72
CA VAL A 302 -8.35 4.86 -30.56
C VAL A 302 -9.33 4.35 -31.60
N LYS A 303 -10.46 3.81 -31.16
CA LYS A 303 -11.59 3.44 -32.03
C LYS A 303 -12.64 4.54 -32.01
N VAL A 304 -12.82 5.22 -33.14
CA VAL A 304 -13.91 6.19 -33.33
C VAL A 304 -15.14 5.45 -33.82
N VAL A 305 -16.25 5.63 -33.10
CA VAL A 305 -17.57 5.12 -33.47
C VAL A 305 -18.52 6.27 -33.82
N PRO A 306 -19.56 6.01 -34.64
CA PRO A 306 -20.58 7.00 -34.97
C PRO A 306 -21.32 7.58 -33.75
#